data_AF-A0A1F8PNX4-F1
#
_entry.id   AF-A0A1F8PNX4-F1
#
_cell.length_a   1.000
_cell.length_b   1.000
_cell.length_c   1.000
_cell.angle_alpha   90.00
_cell.angle_beta   90.00
_cell.angle_gamma   90.00
#
_symmetry.space_group_name_H-M   'P 1'
#
loop_
_entity.id
_entity.type
_entity.pdbx_description
1 polymer ?
#
loop_
_entity_poly.entity_id
_entity_poly.type
_entity_poly.pdbx_seq_one_letter_code
_entity_poly.pdbx_strand_id
1 'polypeptide(L)'
;MKAIVLKSHSYTPAVAVIVQQMVPGVKVIGSVCLDYEIGGLNFYAVENGARLGAKVVWLPTFSSANSINKMRSLGLPMEGDGISILDGTQKLLPEVNKILSIIKKYDMVLATGHISPREIFVLINEAQKNGIKKFVITHPTDSEFAEEILSLDELQQLAKTGAFIEFTLVGMLPNEFGHNPAHIAQIIKTIGPEHCVISTDLGQPQNPLPVEGMRLFIATLLHHGISQEDVELMAKVNPAKLLSLD
;
A
#
# COMPACT_ATOMS: atom_id res chain seq x y z
N MET A 1 12.57 -8.76 -12.26
CA MET A 1 11.58 -8.75 -11.17
C MET A 1 12.01 -9.78 -10.14
N LYS A 2 12.31 -9.37 -8.90
CA LYS A 2 12.92 -10.25 -7.88
C LYS A 2 11.88 -11.00 -7.01
N ALA A 3 10.69 -10.45 -6.85
CA ALA A 3 9.59 -11.05 -6.10
C ALA A 3 8.24 -10.47 -6.52
N ILE A 4 7.15 -11.11 -6.09
CA ILE A 4 5.78 -10.61 -6.16
C ILE A 4 5.23 -10.58 -4.72
N VAL A 5 4.57 -9.48 -4.35
CA VAL A 5 3.82 -9.40 -3.08
C VAL A 5 2.35 -9.65 -3.38
N LEU A 6 1.74 -10.60 -2.68
CA LEU A 6 0.30 -10.86 -2.77
C LEU A 6 -0.44 -10.02 -1.73
N LYS A 7 -1.37 -9.18 -2.18
CA LYS A 7 -2.31 -8.43 -1.33
C LYS A 7 -3.73 -8.94 -1.53
N SER A 8 -4.43 -9.12 -0.43
CA SER A 8 -5.87 -9.39 -0.36
C SER A 8 -6.34 -8.97 1.03
N HIS A 9 -7.64 -8.71 1.17
CA HIS A 9 -8.26 -8.33 2.42
C HIS A 9 -8.39 -9.52 3.40
N SER A 10 -8.12 -10.76 2.96
CA SER A 10 -8.25 -11.97 3.76
C SER A 10 -6.89 -12.62 4.08
N TYR A 11 -6.47 -13.65 3.34
CA TYR A 11 -5.39 -14.55 3.78
C TYR A 11 -4.29 -14.76 2.73
N THR A 12 -3.33 -13.85 2.61
CA THR A 12 -2.21 -14.01 1.67
C THR A 12 -0.95 -14.72 2.21
N PRO A 13 -0.61 -14.75 3.52
CA PRO A 13 0.66 -15.36 3.96
C PRO A 13 0.77 -16.85 3.66
N ALA A 14 -0.25 -17.64 3.99
CA ALA A 14 -0.26 -19.07 3.71
C ALA A 14 -0.32 -19.36 2.20
N VAL A 15 -1.07 -18.56 1.44
CA VAL A 15 -1.16 -18.68 -0.02
C VAL A 15 0.21 -18.45 -0.66
N ALA A 16 0.96 -17.44 -0.23
CA ALA A 16 2.30 -17.16 -0.74
C ALA A 16 3.25 -18.36 -0.53
N VAL A 17 3.20 -19.01 0.64
CA VAL A 17 3.99 -20.21 0.93
C VAL A 17 3.64 -21.35 -0.04
N ILE A 18 2.37 -21.61 -0.26
CA ILE A 18 1.90 -22.68 -1.15
C ILE A 18 2.29 -22.40 -2.60
N VAL A 19 2.01 -21.18 -3.10
CA VAL A 19 2.33 -20.80 -4.48
C VAL A 19 3.83 -20.89 -4.75
N GLN A 20 4.67 -20.45 -3.81
CA GLN A 20 6.12 -20.55 -3.97
C GLN A 20 6.61 -22.00 -4.07
N GLN A 21 5.95 -22.96 -3.41
CA GLN A 21 6.26 -24.39 -3.56
C GLN A 21 5.80 -24.95 -4.91
N MET A 22 4.67 -24.45 -5.42
CA MET A 22 4.11 -24.89 -6.71
C MET A 22 4.84 -24.31 -7.92
N VAL A 23 5.44 -23.13 -7.79
CA VAL A 23 6.14 -22.43 -8.88
C VAL A 23 7.58 -22.10 -8.47
N PRO A 24 8.50 -23.10 -8.53
CA PRO A 24 9.90 -22.88 -8.22
C PRO A 24 10.52 -21.78 -9.10
N GLY A 25 11.36 -20.93 -8.51
CA GLY A 25 12.04 -19.83 -9.21
C GLY A 25 11.31 -18.48 -9.18
N VAL A 26 10.05 -18.44 -8.70
CA VAL A 26 9.33 -17.19 -8.43
C VAL A 26 9.25 -16.98 -6.92
N LYS A 27 9.84 -15.89 -6.42
CA LYS A 27 9.72 -15.50 -5.02
C LYS A 27 8.35 -14.84 -4.79
N VAL A 28 7.53 -15.42 -3.94
CA VAL A 28 6.19 -14.92 -3.61
C VAL A 28 6.15 -14.56 -2.13
N ILE A 29 5.72 -13.35 -1.84
CA ILE A 29 5.73 -12.78 -0.50
C ILE A 29 4.30 -12.47 -0.08
N GLY A 30 3.91 -12.95 1.10
CA GLY A 30 2.62 -12.65 1.68
C GLY A 30 2.57 -11.25 2.32
N SER A 31 1.37 -10.83 2.65
CA SER A 31 1.09 -9.60 3.36
C SER A 31 -0.07 -9.77 4.34
N VAL A 32 -0.37 -8.73 5.10
CA VAL A 32 -1.55 -8.70 5.98
C VAL A 32 -2.25 -7.36 5.76
N CYS A 33 -3.56 -7.38 5.48
CA CYS A 33 -4.39 -6.19 5.35
C CYS A 33 -5.34 -6.16 6.53
N LEU A 34 -5.27 -5.12 7.36
CA LEU A 34 -5.97 -5.03 8.65
C LEU A 34 -7.44 -4.62 8.53
N ASP A 35 -8.15 -5.26 7.60
CA ASP A 35 -9.60 -5.09 7.44
C ASP A 35 -10.42 -6.08 8.29
N TYR A 36 -11.74 -5.90 8.31
CA TYR A 36 -12.68 -6.71 9.08
C TYR A 36 -12.56 -8.21 8.82
N GLU A 37 -12.22 -8.62 7.60
CA GLU A 37 -12.07 -10.02 7.19
C GLU A 37 -11.00 -10.78 7.99
N ILE A 38 -10.05 -10.06 8.60
CA ILE A 38 -9.06 -10.64 9.53
C ILE A 38 -9.27 -10.19 10.98
N GLY A 39 -10.35 -9.48 11.28
CA GLY A 39 -10.66 -8.93 12.60
C GLY A 39 -10.16 -7.50 12.84
N GLY A 40 -9.91 -6.71 11.79
CA GLY A 40 -9.47 -5.31 11.90
C GLY A 40 -8.02 -5.19 12.33
N LEU A 41 -7.73 -4.38 13.36
CA LEU A 41 -6.39 -4.16 13.95
C LEU A 41 -5.87 -5.40 14.73
N ASN A 42 -5.99 -6.58 14.13
CA ASN A 42 -5.66 -7.85 14.72
C ASN A 42 -4.13 -8.11 14.69
N PHE A 43 -3.45 -7.72 15.76
CA PHE A 43 -2.01 -7.95 15.91
C PHE A 43 -1.62 -9.44 15.94
N TYR A 44 -2.52 -10.36 16.30
CA TYR A 44 -2.24 -11.81 16.21
C TYR A 44 -2.16 -12.28 14.76
N ALA A 45 -3.02 -11.75 13.88
CA ALA A 45 -2.95 -12.04 12.45
C ALA A 45 -1.63 -11.52 11.85
N VAL A 46 -1.20 -10.32 12.27
CA VAL A 46 0.10 -9.76 11.85
C VAL A 46 1.26 -10.64 12.32
N GLU A 47 1.31 -11.04 13.59
CA GLU A 47 2.42 -11.87 14.09
C GLU A 47 2.46 -13.25 13.42
N ASN A 48 1.31 -13.89 13.22
CA ASN A 48 1.24 -15.17 12.51
C ASN A 48 1.65 -15.02 11.04
N GLY A 49 1.19 -13.98 10.36
CA GLY A 49 1.61 -13.66 8.98
C GLY A 49 3.11 -13.43 8.89
N ALA A 50 3.70 -12.70 9.83
CA ALA A 50 5.13 -12.44 9.89
C ALA A 50 5.94 -13.74 10.09
N ARG A 51 5.47 -14.66 10.94
CA ARG A 51 6.07 -16.00 11.12
C ARG A 51 6.01 -16.85 9.84
N LEU A 52 5.00 -16.66 9.01
CA LEU A 52 4.87 -17.29 7.69
C LEU A 52 5.67 -16.55 6.59
N GLY A 53 6.41 -15.49 6.93
CA GLY A 53 7.26 -14.77 6.00
C GLY A 53 6.57 -13.62 5.27
N ALA A 54 5.40 -13.17 5.71
CA ALA A 54 4.82 -11.93 5.21
C ALA A 54 5.78 -10.75 5.45
N LYS A 55 5.81 -9.79 4.51
CA LYS A 55 6.71 -8.62 4.60
C LYS A 55 6.02 -7.28 4.54
N VAL A 56 4.72 -7.23 4.27
CA VAL A 56 3.97 -5.97 4.19
C VAL A 56 2.74 -6.06 5.08
N VAL A 57 2.49 -5.01 5.86
CA VAL A 57 1.26 -4.84 6.65
C VAL A 57 0.58 -3.58 6.18
N TRP A 58 -0.61 -3.71 5.60
CA TRP A 58 -1.50 -2.60 5.34
C TRP A 58 -2.38 -2.37 6.58
N LEU A 59 -2.42 -1.13 7.05
CA LEU A 59 -3.50 -0.66 7.93
C LEU A 59 -4.85 -0.73 7.19
N PRO A 60 -5.99 -0.51 7.88
CA PRO A 60 -7.31 -0.69 7.27
C PRO A 60 -7.43 0.00 5.92
N THR A 61 -8.00 -0.71 4.95
CA THR A 61 -8.30 -0.18 3.62
C THR A 61 -9.79 0.03 3.53
N PHE A 62 -10.55 -0.95 3.04
CA PHE A 62 -12.00 -0.84 2.89
C PHE A 62 -12.72 -0.53 4.19
N SER A 63 -12.26 -1.10 5.30
CA SER A 63 -12.86 -0.92 6.61
C SER A 63 -12.30 0.27 7.38
N SER A 64 -11.43 1.12 6.79
CA SER A 64 -11.00 2.35 7.48
C SER A 64 -12.18 3.31 7.64
N ALA A 65 -12.20 4.09 8.73
CA ALA A 65 -13.24 5.10 8.93
C ALA A 65 -13.28 6.12 7.77
N ASN A 66 -12.12 6.41 7.17
CA ASN A 66 -11.97 7.31 6.03
C ASN A 66 -12.39 6.69 4.67
N SER A 67 -12.57 5.36 4.58
CA SER A 67 -12.86 4.66 3.31
C SER A 67 -14.24 4.02 3.29
N ILE A 68 -14.79 3.64 4.45
CA ILE A 68 -15.93 2.74 4.53
C ILE A 68 -17.18 3.23 3.78
N ASN A 69 -17.46 4.53 3.82
CA ASN A 69 -18.61 5.11 3.10
C ASN A 69 -18.40 5.14 1.59
N LYS A 70 -17.16 5.38 1.13
CA LYS A 70 -16.82 5.24 -0.29
C LYS A 70 -17.02 3.81 -0.74
N MET A 71 -16.60 2.83 0.06
CA MET A 71 -16.78 1.41 -0.26
C MET A 71 -18.26 1.02 -0.36
N ARG A 72 -19.11 1.56 0.52
CA ARG A 72 -20.58 1.45 0.38
C ARG A 72 -21.09 2.04 -0.93
N SER A 73 -20.60 3.23 -1.30
CA SER A 73 -21.01 3.89 -2.54
C SER A 73 -20.58 3.12 -3.80
N LEU A 74 -19.51 2.34 -3.71
CA LEU A 74 -19.05 1.39 -4.75
C LEU A 74 -19.76 0.03 -4.69
N GLY A 75 -20.74 -0.14 -3.78
CA GLY A 75 -21.58 -1.34 -3.70
C GLY A 75 -21.01 -2.46 -2.81
N LEU A 76 -19.95 -2.21 -2.04
CA LEU A 76 -19.45 -3.18 -1.07
C LEU A 76 -20.34 -3.21 0.18
N PRO A 77 -20.67 -4.40 0.72
CA PRO A 77 -21.57 -4.55 1.87
C PRO A 77 -20.84 -4.24 3.20
N MET A 78 -20.41 -3.00 3.39
CA MET A 78 -19.65 -2.59 4.56
C MET A 78 -20.55 -2.19 5.73
N GLU A 79 -20.28 -2.70 6.93
CA GLU A 79 -21.04 -2.44 8.17
C GLU A 79 -20.25 -1.58 9.18
N GLY A 80 -20.95 -0.85 10.05
CA GLY A 80 -20.35 -0.05 11.13
C GLY A 80 -19.71 1.27 10.69
N ASP A 81 -18.95 1.91 11.57
CA ASP A 81 -18.38 3.26 11.29
C ASP A 81 -16.96 3.22 10.72
N GLY A 82 -16.41 2.02 10.54
CA GLY A 82 -15.02 1.83 10.14
C GLY A 82 -14.04 1.92 11.30
N ILE A 83 -12.79 1.64 10.98
CA ILE A 83 -11.68 1.57 11.93
C ILE A 83 -10.89 2.87 11.83
N SER A 84 -10.83 3.61 12.94
CA SER A 84 -9.79 4.61 13.16
C SER A 84 -8.62 3.98 13.93
N ILE A 85 -7.41 4.42 13.63
CA ILE A 85 -6.20 4.02 14.36
C ILE A 85 -5.90 4.94 15.56
N LEU A 86 -6.69 6.00 15.75
CA LEU A 86 -6.54 6.96 16.84
C LEU A 86 -7.66 6.83 17.87
N ASP A 87 -7.33 7.10 19.12
CA ASP A 87 -8.31 7.28 20.19
C ASP A 87 -8.90 8.70 20.19
N GLY A 88 -9.87 8.94 21.08
CA GLY A 88 -10.50 10.25 21.26
C GLY A 88 -9.54 11.38 21.70
N THR A 89 -8.30 11.05 22.07
CA THR A 89 -7.23 11.99 22.44
C THR A 89 -6.16 12.14 21.35
N GLN A 90 -6.37 11.57 20.16
CA GLN A 90 -5.48 11.67 19.00
C GLN A 90 -4.16 10.92 19.18
N LYS A 91 -4.18 9.85 19.97
CA LYS A 91 -3.06 8.93 20.14
C LYS A 91 -3.36 7.60 19.47
N LEU A 92 -2.30 6.91 19.03
CA LEU A 92 -2.44 5.57 18.47
C LEU A 92 -3.10 4.61 19.47
N LEU A 93 -4.05 3.82 18.99
CA LEU A 93 -4.68 2.77 19.78
C LEU A 93 -3.62 1.75 20.27
N PRO A 94 -3.84 1.11 21.44
CA PRO A 94 -2.92 0.09 21.97
C PRO A 94 -2.62 -1.05 20.98
N GLU A 95 -3.60 -1.45 20.18
CA GLU A 95 -3.49 -2.46 19.13
C GLU A 95 -2.48 -2.05 18.07
N VAL A 96 -2.52 -0.78 17.64
CA VAL A 96 -1.59 -0.24 16.64
C VAL A 96 -0.16 -0.26 17.19
N ASN A 97 0.04 0.10 18.45
CA ASN A 97 1.37 0.03 19.08
C ASN A 97 1.94 -1.41 19.10
N LYS A 98 1.09 -2.41 19.34
CA LYS A 98 1.48 -3.83 19.24
C LYS A 98 1.84 -4.21 17.80
N ILE A 99 1.05 -3.76 16.82
CA ILE A 99 1.34 -3.96 15.39
C ILE A 99 2.68 -3.35 15.01
N LEU A 100 2.95 -2.10 15.39
CA LEU A 100 4.25 -1.44 15.15
C LEU A 100 5.40 -2.22 15.77
N SER A 101 5.23 -2.75 16.99
CA SER A 101 6.24 -3.59 17.64
C SER A 101 6.55 -4.87 16.83
N ILE A 102 5.52 -5.50 16.26
CA ILE A 102 5.69 -6.68 15.39
C ILE A 102 6.38 -6.30 14.08
N ILE A 103 5.92 -5.23 13.42
CA ILE A 103 6.53 -4.72 12.18
C ILE A 103 8.03 -4.46 12.38
N LYS A 104 8.39 -3.82 13.50
CA LYS A 104 9.77 -3.58 13.88
C LYS A 104 10.55 -4.88 14.10
N LYS A 105 9.99 -5.82 14.86
CA LYS A 105 10.60 -7.13 15.18
C LYS A 105 10.91 -7.96 13.94
N TYR A 106 10.04 -7.93 12.93
CA TYR A 106 10.15 -8.74 11.71
C TYR A 106 10.66 -7.97 10.49
N ASP A 107 11.03 -6.70 10.66
CA ASP A 107 11.51 -5.79 9.62
C ASP A 107 10.56 -5.72 8.40
N MET A 108 9.29 -5.53 8.70
CA MET A 108 8.21 -5.45 7.71
C MET A 108 8.02 -4.02 7.20
N VAL A 109 7.39 -3.90 6.03
CA VAL A 109 6.92 -2.64 5.47
C VAL A 109 5.57 -2.29 6.09
N LEU A 110 5.44 -1.07 6.60
CA LEU A 110 4.18 -0.49 7.06
C LEU A 110 3.55 0.30 5.91
N ALA A 111 2.41 -0.16 5.42
CA ALA A 111 1.61 0.53 4.42
C ALA A 111 0.38 1.18 5.07
N THR A 112 0.06 2.40 4.67
CA THR A 112 -0.99 3.21 5.34
C THR A 112 -2.40 2.68 5.10
N GLY A 113 -2.62 1.93 4.03
CA GLY A 113 -3.98 1.65 3.59
C GLY A 113 -4.73 2.97 3.33
N HIS A 114 -6.02 3.02 3.66
CA HIS A 114 -6.89 4.16 3.35
C HIS A 114 -7.23 5.01 4.58
N ILE A 115 -6.38 5.01 5.61
CA ILE A 115 -6.59 5.88 6.79
C ILE A 115 -6.48 7.36 6.41
N SER A 116 -7.04 8.26 7.22
CA SER A 116 -7.06 9.69 6.93
C SER A 116 -5.65 10.32 6.91
N PRO A 117 -5.44 11.45 6.20
CA PRO A 117 -4.18 12.21 6.22
C PRO A 117 -3.65 12.46 7.64
N ARG A 118 -4.54 12.86 8.56
CA ARG A 118 -4.21 13.09 9.96
C ARG A 118 -3.64 11.83 10.62
N GLU A 119 -4.30 10.70 10.43
CA GLU A 119 -3.86 9.40 10.95
C GLU A 119 -2.50 9.00 10.38
N ILE A 120 -2.26 9.24 9.09
CA ILE A 120 -0.96 8.97 8.44
C ILE A 120 0.16 9.74 9.12
N PHE A 121 0.01 11.05 9.35
CA PHE A 121 1.06 11.85 9.98
C PHE A 121 1.35 11.39 11.42
N VAL A 122 0.32 11.08 12.22
CA VAL A 122 0.52 10.56 13.58
C VAL A 122 1.21 9.20 13.53
N LEU A 123 0.77 8.30 12.65
CA LEU A 123 1.33 6.96 12.48
C LEU A 123 2.80 7.01 12.11
N ILE A 124 3.17 7.77 11.07
CA ILE A 124 4.55 7.83 10.58
C ILE A 124 5.47 8.38 11.68
N ASN A 125 5.06 9.46 12.36
CA ASN A 125 5.84 10.04 13.46
C ASN A 125 6.08 9.03 14.59
N GLU A 126 5.04 8.34 15.06
CA GLU A 126 5.17 7.35 16.14
C GLU A 126 5.95 6.11 15.68
N ALA A 127 5.73 5.63 14.46
CA ALA A 127 6.45 4.49 13.91
C ALA A 127 7.96 4.78 13.76
N GLN A 128 8.33 6.00 13.35
CA GLN A 128 9.72 6.46 13.31
C GLN A 128 10.35 6.57 14.69
N LYS A 129 9.63 7.05 15.72
CA LYS A 129 10.12 7.04 17.11
C LYS A 129 10.39 5.62 17.62
N ASN A 130 9.62 4.64 17.16
CA ASN A 130 9.84 3.22 17.41
C ASN A 130 10.92 2.61 16.46
N GLY A 131 11.49 3.43 15.59
CA GLY A 131 12.58 3.13 14.67
C GLY A 131 12.20 2.19 13.51
N ILE A 132 10.93 2.17 13.12
CA ILE A 132 10.51 1.60 11.84
C ILE A 132 10.99 2.55 10.74
N LYS A 133 11.41 2.00 9.59
CA LYS A 133 12.04 2.76 8.51
C LYS A 133 11.42 2.53 7.13
N LYS A 134 10.48 1.58 7.03
CA LYS A 134 9.93 1.11 5.76
C LYS A 134 8.46 1.47 5.70
N PHE A 135 8.15 2.53 4.95
CA PHE A 135 6.80 3.07 4.86
C PHE A 135 6.35 3.15 3.41
N VAL A 136 5.08 2.84 3.18
CA VAL A 136 4.39 3.08 1.90
C VAL A 136 3.13 3.86 2.19
N ILE A 137 3.00 5.02 1.54
CA ILE A 137 1.74 5.75 1.48
C ILE A 137 0.94 5.13 0.33
N THR A 138 -0.10 4.41 0.67
CA THR A 138 -0.89 3.56 -0.25
C THR A 138 -1.72 4.43 -1.19
N HIS A 139 -1.38 4.38 -2.49
CA HIS A 139 -2.05 5.04 -3.62
C HIS A 139 -2.83 6.33 -3.29
N PRO A 140 -2.17 7.37 -2.76
CA PRO A 140 -2.86 8.52 -2.15
C PRO A 140 -3.55 9.44 -3.16
N THR A 141 -3.39 9.19 -4.46
CA THR A 141 -4.10 9.88 -5.55
C THR A 141 -5.48 9.29 -5.86
N ASP A 142 -5.79 8.10 -5.34
CA ASP A 142 -7.00 7.34 -5.67
C ASP A 142 -8.17 7.78 -4.77
N SER A 143 -8.66 9.00 -5.01
CA SER A 143 -9.69 9.69 -4.21
C SER A 143 -11.05 8.99 -4.17
N GLU A 144 -11.24 7.99 -5.01
CA GLU A 144 -12.42 7.15 -5.09
C GLU A 144 -12.48 6.16 -3.91
N PHE A 145 -11.33 5.86 -3.29
CA PHE A 145 -11.25 4.94 -2.15
C PHE A 145 -11.32 5.62 -0.78
N ALA A 146 -11.28 6.96 -0.69
CA ALA A 146 -11.19 7.68 0.59
C ALA A 146 -11.99 8.99 0.59
N GLU A 147 -12.50 9.40 1.75
CA GLU A 147 -13.20 10.68 1.94
C GLU A 147 -12.23 11.86 2.00
N GLU A 148 -11.15 11.69 2.75
CA GLU A 148 -10.04 12.64 2.86
C GLU A 148 -8.80 12.10 2.11
N ILE A 149 -8.16 12.97 1.34
CA ILE A 149 -6.93 12.67 0.59
C ILE A 149 -5.81 13.65 0.96
N LEU A 150 -4.56 13.19 0.77
CA LEU A 150 -3.38 14.02 0.97
C LEU A 150 -3.24 15.05 -0.15
N SER A 151 -2.88 16.28 0.21
CA SER A 151 -2.43 17.29 -0.75
C SER A 151 -1.02 16.97 -1.27
N LEU A 152 -0.64 17.59 -2.40
CA LEU A 152 0.70 17.41 -2.97
C LEU A 152 1.80 17.88 -2.01
N ASP A 153 1.58 18.97 -1.26
CA ASP A 153 2.51 19.48 -0.26
C ASP A 153 2.70 18.48 0.89
N GLU A 154 1.63 17.81 1.32
CA GLU A 154 1.70 16.76 2.34
C GLU A 154 2.42 15.51 1.81
N LEU A 155 2.20 15.13 0.55
CA LEU A 155 2.94 14.02 -0.07
C LEU A 155 4.43 14.29 -0.12
N GLN A 156 4.84 15.52 -0.48
CA GLN A 156 6.26 15.92 -0.44
C GLN A 156 6.81 15.93 0.99
N GLN A 157 6.01 16.32 1.98
CA GLN A 157 6.42 16.23 3.39
C GLN A 157 6.63 14.78 3.83
N LEU A 158 5.71 13.88 3.50
CA LEU A 158 5.81 12.45 3.81
C LEU A 158 6.99 11.78 3.08
N ALA A 159 7.22 12.11 1.81
CA ALA A 159 8.38 11.63 1.05
C ALA A 159 9.72 11.98 1.75
N LYS A 160 9.85 13.19 2.30
CA LYS A 160 11.03 13.64 3.08
C LYS A 160 11.26 12.84 4.36
N THR A 161 10.25 12.14 4.88
CA THR A 161 10.40 11.23 6.03
C THR A 161 11.02 9.88 5.65
N GLY A 162 11.24 9.64 4.35
CA GLY A 162 11.72 8.37 3.81
C GLY A 162 10.59 7.38 3.46
N ALA A 163 9.33 7.83 3.52
CA ALA A 163 8.20 7.05 3.01
C ALA A 163 8.20 7.01 1.48
N PHE A 164 7.79 5.88 0.91
CA PHE A 164 7.53 5.77 -0.51
C PHE A 164 6.08 6.08 -0.82
N ILE A 165 5.83 6.87 -1.86
CA ILE A 165 4.49 7.17 -2.37
C ILE A 165 4.16 6.13 -3.44
N GLU A 166 3.09 5.36 -3.24
CA GLU A 166 2.65 4.37 -4.20
C GLU A 166 1.76 4.99 -5.27
N PHE A 167 1.97 4.62 -6.52
CA PHE A 167 1.04 4.88 -7.62
C PHE A 167 0.60 3.56 -8.22
N THR A 168 -0.69 3.43 -8.51
CA THR A 168 -1.34 2.22 -9.02
C THR A 168 -1.84 2.46 -10.44
N LEU A 169 -1.87 1.39 -11.25
CA LEU A 169 -2.48 1.48 -12.58
C LEU A 169 -4.01 1.59 -12.50
N VAL A 170 -4.65 0.93 -11.53
CA VAL A 170 -6.12 0.83 -11.46
C VAL A 170 -6.80 2.20 -11.60
N GLY A 171 -6.24 3.25 -10.98
CA GLY A 171 -6.75 4.62 -11.08
C GLY A 171 -6.79 5.17 -12.51
N MET A 172 -5.86 4.77 -13.38
CA MET A 172 -5.78 5.24 -14.76
C MET A 172 -6.65 4.44 -15.74
N LEU A 173 -7.17 3.28 -15.34
CA LEU A 173 -7.91 2.43 -16.25
C LEU A 173 -9.24 3.09 -16.64
N PRO A 174 -9.61 3.15 -17.94
CA PRO A 174 -10.86 3.78 -18.38
C PRO A 174 -12.12 3.10 -17.85
N ASN A 175 -12.05 1.80 -17.55
CA ASN A 175 -13.14 1.03 -16.97
C ASN A 175 -13.22 1.12 -15.44
N GLU A 176 -12.29 1.85 -14.82
CA GLU A 176 -12.26 2.13 -13.39
C GLU A 176 -12.49 3.63 -13.18
N PHE A 177 -11.45 4.44 -12.92
CA PHE A 177 -11.59 5.86 -12.59
C PHE A 177 -11.06 6.82 -13.66
N GLY A 178 -10.32 6.31 -14.65
CA GLY A 178 -9.89 7.10 -15.81
C GLY A 178 -9.01 8.32 -15.47
N HIS A 179 -8.18 8.23 -14.42
CA HIS A 179 -7.27 9.30 -14.04
C HIS A 179 -6.34 9.68 -15.19
N ASN A 180 -6.09 10.98 -15.35
CA ASN A 180 -5.24 11.48 -16.42
C ASN A 180 -3.77 11.06 -16.19
N PRO A 181 -3.18 10.20 -17.03
CA PRO A 181 -1.83 9.71 -16.79
C PRO A 181 -0.75 10.79 -16.88
N ALA A 182 -0.99 11.86 -17.65
CA ALA A 182 -0.08 13.01 -17.71
C ALA A 182 -0.02 13.75 -16.37
N HIS A 183 -1.16 13.84 -15.67
CA HIS A 183 -1.22 14.44 -14.34
C HIS A 183 -0.42 13.60 -13.34
N ILE A 184 -0.63 12.28 -13.33
CA ILE A 184 0.09 11.38 -12.41
C ILE A 184 1.60 11.39 -12.68
N ALA A 185 2.03 11.40 -13.95
CA ALA A 185 3.43 11.57 -14.30
C ALA A 185 4.00 12.91 -13.79
N GLN A 186 3.21 13.98 -13.81
CA GLN A 186 3.63 15.28 -13.26
C GLN A 186 3.77 15.23 -11.73
N ILE A 187 2.84 14.59 -11.01
CA ILE A 187 2.95 14.39 -9.55
C ILE A 187 4.23 13.60 -9.21
N ILE A 188 4.49 12.50 -9.92
CA ILE A 188 5.71 11.69 -9.73
C ILE A 188 6.96 12.55 -9.89
N LYS A 189 7.03 13.38 -10.95
CA LYS A 189 8.17 14.30 -11.17
C LYS A 189 8.29 15.34 -10.07
N THR A 190 7.18 15.84 -9.54
CA THR A 190 7.19 16.83 -8.45
C THR A 190 7.61 16.22 -7.11
N ILE A 191 7.26 14.96 -6.84
CA ILE A 191 7.65 14.25 -5.61
C ILE A 191 9.10 13.75 -5.69
N GLY A 192 9.53 13.29 -6.86
CA GLY A 192 10.82 12.61 -7.08
C GLY A 192 10.62 11.10 -7.22
N PRO A 193 10.99 10.49 -8.36
CA PRO A 193 10.88 9.03 -8.58
C PRO A 193 11.61 8.17 -7.53
N GLU A 194 12.67 8.69 -6.91
CA GLU A 194 13.41 8.08 -5.80
C GLU A 194 12.59 7.91 -4.53
N HIS A 195 11.47 8.62 -4.42
CA HIS A 195 10.49 8.53 -3.34
C HIS A 195 9.20 7.81 -3.76
N CYS A 196 9.15 7.22 -4.95
CA CYS A 196 7.94 6.63 -5.50
C CYS A 196 8.08 5.12 -5.70
N VAL A 197 6.97 4.39 -5.60
CA VAL A 197 6.86 3.00 -6.07
C VAL A 197 5.66 2.88 -6.99
N ILE A 198 5.74 2.00 -7.98
CA ILE A 198 4.60 1.68 -8.82
C ILE A 198 4.12 0.25 -8.61
N SER A 199 2.80 0.10 -8.54
CA SER A 199 2.11 -1.16 -8.50
C SER A 199 0.90 -1.11 -9.43
N THR A 200 0.08 -2.15 -9.47
CA THR A 200 -1.07 -2.20 -10.38
C THR A 200 -2.40 -2.07 -9.65
N ASP A 201 -2.48 -2.56 -8.41
CA ASP A 201 -3.71 -2.86 -7.67
C ASP A 201 -4.75 -3.67 -8.48
N LEU A 202 -4.25 -4.51 -9.40
CA LEU A 202 -5.06 -5.43 -10.20
C LEU A 202 -5.09 -6.83 -9.60
N GLY A 203 -5.95 -7.68 -10.16
CA GLY A 203 -6.21 -9.05 -9.70
C GLY A 203 -7.70 -9.36 -9.58
N GLN A 204 -8.54 -8.34 -9.74
CA GLN A 204 -10.00 -8.48 -9.81
C GLN A 204 -10.41 -9.03 -11.18
N PRO A 205 -11.44 -9.89 -11.27
CA PRO A 205 -11.80 -10.60 -12.51
C PRO A 205 -12.13 -9.71 -13.71
N GLN A 206 -12.62 -8.49 -13.49
CA GLN A 206 -12.99 -7.55 -14.54
C GLN A 206 -11.79 -6.83 -15.16
N ASN A 207 -10.64 -6.83 -14.49
CA ASN A 207 -9.45 -6.09 -14.89
C ASN A 207 -8.43 -6.98 -15.63
N PRO A 208 -7.50 -6.36 -16.40
CA PRO A 208 -6.40 -7.09 -16.99
C PRO A 208 -5.56 -7.83 -15.94
N LEU A 209 -4.83 -8.85 -16.39
CA LEU A 209 -3.87 -9.53 -15.52
C LEU A 209 -2.82 -8.52 -14.99
N PRO A 210 -2.37 -8.63 -13.73
CA PRO A 210 -1.41 -7.70 -13.15
C PRO A 210 -0.11 -7.55 -13.96
N VAL A 211 0.34 -8.61 -14.64
CA VAL A 211 1.53 -8.55 -15.51
C VAL A 211 1.31 -7.66 -16.73
N GLU A 212 0.15 -7.73 -17.37
CA GLU A 212 -0.19 -6.85 -18.49
C GLU A 212 -0.45 -5.43 -18.01
N GLY A 213 -1.07 -5.27 -16.83
CA GLY A 213 -1.17 -4.00 -16.16
C GLY A 213 0.19 -3.34 -15.93
N MET A 214 1.15 -4.04 -15.35
CA MET A 214 2.49 -3.48 -15.11
C MET A 214 3.18 -3.06 -16.42
N ARG A 215 3.02 -3.85 -17.50
CA ARG A 215 3.54 -3.49 -18.84
C ARG A 215 2.89 -2.21 -19.37
N LEU A 216 1.56 -2.10 -19.25
CA LEU A 216 0.82 -0.92 -19.65
C LEU A 216 1.25 0.30 -18.83
N PHE A 217 1.37 0.17 -17.52
CA PHE A 217 1.74 1.28 -16.65
C PHE A 217 3.14 1.82 -16.97
N ILE A 218 4.11 0.92 -17.17
CA ILE A 218 5.46 1.28 -17.63
C ILE A 218 5.40 2.05 -18.94
N ALA A 219 4.68 1.54 -19.95
CA ALA A 219 4.56 2.19 -21.26
C ALA A 219 3.92 3.57 -21.15
N THR A 220 2.87 3.70 -20.33
CA THR A 220 2.17 4.96 -20.07
C THR A 220 3.10 6.00 -19.42
N LEU A 221 3.86 5.63 -18.40
CA LEU A 221 4.80 6.54 -17.73
C LEU A 221 5.91 7.01 -18.67
N LEU A 222 6.48 6.10 -19.47
CA LEU A 222 7.47 6.43 -20.49
C LEU A 222 6.90 7.40 -21.53
N HIS A 223 5.67 7.17 -21.98
CA HIS A 223 4.98 8.05 -22.92
C HIS A 223 4.78 9.47 -22.37
N HIS A 224 4.49 9.59 -21.07
CA HIS A 224 4.35 10.88 -20.37
C HIS A 224 5.68 11.45 -19.83
N GLY A 225 6.81 10.95 -20.35
CA GLY A 225 8.13 11.54 -20.17
C GLY A 225 8.76 11.28 -18.81
N ILE A 226 8.39 10.20 -18.13
CA ILE A 226 9.23 9.61 -17.08
C ILE A 226 10.35 8.85 -17.78
N SER A 227 11.60 9.02 -17.34
CA SER A 227 12.74 8.37 -17.97
C SER A 227 12.71 6.85 -17.74
N GLN A 228 13.41 6.08 -18.57
CA GLN A 228 13.56 4.63 -18.33
C GLN A 228 14.22 4.36 -16.98
N GLU A 229 15.22 5.14 -16.60
CA GLU A 229 15.92 5.02 -15.31
C GLU A 229 14.96 5.22 -14.14
N ASP A 230 14.13 6.26 -14.19
CA ASP A 230 13.13 6.55 -13.15
C ASP A 230 12.04 5.47 -13.07
N VAL A 231 11.60 4.94 -14.21
CA VAL A 231 10.66 3.82 -14.22
C VAL A 231 11.29 2.58 -13.58
N GLU A 232 12.55 2.28 -13.88
CA GLU A 232 13.26 1.16 -13.25
C GLU A 232 13.46 1.38 -11.75
N LEU A 233 13.72 2.62 -11.34
CA LEU A 233 13.82 3.02 -9.94
C LEU A 233 12.53 2.69 -9.18
N MET A 234 11.39 3.16 -9.69
CA MET A 234 10.08 2.97 -9.05
C MET A 234 9.54 1.53 -9.15
N ALA A 235 9.82 0.81 -10.24
CA ALA A 235 9.26 -0.52 -10.50
C ALA A 235 10.14 -1.66 -9.95
N LYS A 236 11.45 -1.43 -9.78
CA LYS A 236 12.41 -2.49 -9.43
C LYS A 236 13.21 -2.15 -8.18
N VAL A 237 13.88 -1.00 -8.16
CA VAL A 237 14.89 -0.68 -7.14
C VAL A 237 14.25 -0.31 -5.80
N ASN A 238 13.34 0.65 -5.80
CA ASN A 238 12.63 1.12 -4.61
C ASN A 238 11.83 0.00 -3.91
N PRO A 239 11.00 -0.80 -4.61
CA PRO A 239 10.30 -1.91 -3.97
C PRO A 239 11.25 -3.03 -3.51
N ALA A 240 12.38 -3.28 -4.19
CA ALA A 240 13.37 -4.25 -3.72
C ALA A 240 14.04 -3.79 -2.42
N LYS A 241 14.36 -2.50 -2.30
CA LYS A 241 14.90 -1.88 -1.08
C LYS A 241 13.91 -1.99 0.09
N LEU A 242 12.63 -1.71 -0.14
CA LEU A 242 11.56 -1.89 0.85
C LEU A 242 11.52 -3.33 1.38
N LEU A 243 11.67 -4.32 0.50
CA LEU A 243 11.60 -5.74 0.83
C LEU A 243 12.94 -6.35 1.24
N SER A 244 14.03 -5.55 1.27
CA SER A 244 15.40 -6.02 1.54
C SER A 244 15.82 -7.17 0.62
N LEU A 245 15.64 -6.97 -0.69
CA LEU A 245 15.91 -7.96 -1.74
C LEU A 245 17.15 -7.61 -2.58
N ASP A 246 18.07 -6.79 -2.08
CA ASP A 246 19.27 -6.34 -2.80
C ASP A 246 20.14 -7.49 -3.33
#